data_AF-A0A967SE23-F1
#
_entry.id   AF-A0A967SE23-F1
#
_cell.length_a   1.000
_cell.length_b   1.000
_cell.length_c   1.000
_cell.angle_alpha   90.00
_cell.angle_beta   90.00
_cell.angle_gamma   90.00
#
_symmetry.space_group_name_H-M   'P 1'
#
loop_
_entity.id
_entity.type
_entity.pdbx_description
1 polymer ?
#
loop_
_entity_poly.entity_id
_entity_poly.type
_entity_poly.pdbx_seq_one_letter_code
_entity_poly.pdbx_strand_id
1 'polypeptide(L)'
;MMFPYPSAEGLHVGNIYAFTGADVYGRYMRLRGHTVFEPIGFDAFGIHSENFALKVGTHPMELIPSNVANFTRQLKRTGAMYDWDHAVNTTDPAYYK
;
A
#
# COMPACT_ATOMS: atom_id res chain seq x y z
N MET A 1 -10.12 2.85 5.16
CA MET A 1 -8.84 2.20 4.81
C MET A 1 -7.78 3.28 4.74
N MET A 2 -6.58 3.04 5.25
CA MET A 2 -5.41 3.92 5.06
C MET A 2 -4.33 3.11 4.36
N PHE A 3 -3.66 3.71 3.39
CA PHE A 3 -2.62 3.05 2.60
C PHE A 3 -1.32 2.92 3.42
N PRO A 4 -0.56 1.81 3.28
CA PRO A 4 0.52 1.46 4.21
C PRO A 4 1.79 2.30 4.02
N TYR A 5 2.53 2.46 5.12
CA TYR A 5 3.94 2.85 5.08
C TYR A 5 4.80 1.65 4.65
N PRO A 6 5.66 1.75 3.62
CA PRO A 6 6.64 0.73 3.27
C PRO A 6 7.86 0.78 4.21
N SER A 7 7.61 0.88 5.52
CA SER A 7 8.60 1.08 6.59
C SER A 7 8.99 -0.22 7.33
N ALA A 8 8.79 -1.35 6.69
CA ALA A 8 9.14 -2.68 7.18
C ALA A 8 9.49 -3.57 5.98
N GLU A 9 9.99 -4.77 6.23
CA GLU A 9 10.26 -5.74 5.15
C GLU A 9 8.96 -6.10 4.41
N GLY A 10 7.82 -6.17 5.11
CA GLY A 10 6.52 -6.54 4.53
C GLY A 10 5.35 -6.20 5.44
N LEU A 11 4.15 -6.50 4.94
CA LEU A 11 2.90 -6.47 5.70
C LEU A 11 2.91 -7.50 6.83
N HIS A 12 2.22 -7.18 7.92
CA HIS A 12 1.83 -8.12 8.96
C HIS A 12 0.32 -8.38 8.93
N VAL A 13 -0.14 -9.41 9.65
CA VAL A 13 -1.56 -9.83 9.68
C VAL A 13 -2.52 -8.74 10.15
N GLY A 14 -2.02 -7.76 10.92
CA GLY A 14 -2.80 -6.61 11.36
C GLY A 14 -3.17 -5.65 10.21
N ASN A 15 -2.29 -5.50 9.21
CA ASN A 15 -2.63 -4.74 8.00
C ASN A 15 -3.79 -5.41 7.28
N ILE A 16 -3.73 -6.74 7.14
CA ILE A 16 -4.77 -7.50 6.44
C ILE A 16 -6.11 -7.38 7.18
N TYR A 17 -6.09 -7.56 8.50
CA TYR A 17 -7.27 -7.36 9.35
C TYR A 17 -7.91 -5.98 9.13
N ALA A 18 -7.09 -4.91 9.09
CA ALA A 18 -7.58 -3.55 8.89
C ALA A 18 -8.17 -3.30 7.50
N PHE A 19 -7.70 -4.00 6.47
CA PHE A 19 -8.14 -3.80 5.08
C PHE A 19 -9.36 -4.66 4.72
N THR A 20 -9.49 -5.85 5.30
CA THR A 20 -10.56 -6.82 4.97
C THR A 20 -11.96 -6.22 5.08
N GLY A 21 -12.24 -5.41 6.11
CA GLY A 21 -13.57 -4.81 6.28
C GLY A 21 -13.98 -3.89 5.12
N ALA A 22 -13.02 -3.14 4.57
CA ALA A 22 -13.26 -2.27 3.42
C ALA A 22 -13.53 -3.08 2.14
N ASP A 23 -12.71 -4.12 1.87
CA ASP A 23 -12.87 -4.98 0.69
C ASP A 23 -14.22 -5.74 0.73
N VAL A 24 -14.62 -6.25 1.89
CA VAL A 24 -15.94 -6.90 2.08
C VAL A 24 -17.08 -5.93 1.75
N TYR A 25 -17.00 -4.69 2.23
CA TYR A 25 -18.02 -3.68 1.96
C TYR A 25 -18.03 -3.23 0.50
N GLY A 26 -16.86 -3.05 -0.12
CA GLY A 26 -16.71 -2.73 -1.53
C GLY A 26 -17.32 -3.80 -2.43
N ARG A 27 -17.03 -5.08 -2.16
CA ARG A 27 -17.68 -6.22 -2.83
C ARG A 27 -19.19 -6.21 -2.68
N TYR A 28 -19.68 -6.00 -1.47
CA TYR A 28 -21.11 -5.93 -1.19
C TYR A 28 -21.80 -4.82 -2.01
N MET A 29 -21.18 -3.63 -2.08
CA MET A 29 -21.72 -2.53 -2.87
C MET A 29 -21.67 -2.79 -4.38
N ARG A 30 -20.61 -3.43 -4.87
CA ARG A 30 -20.52 -3.82 -6.29
C ARG A 30 -21.58 -4.85 -6.67
N LEU A 31 -21.85 -5.84 -5.80
CA LEU A 31 -22.95 -6.80 -6.00
C LEU A 31 -24.33 -6.15 -6.01
N ARG A 32 -24.47 -4.98 -5.37
CA ARG A 32 -25.69 -4.16 -5.39
C ARG A 32 -25.79 -3.19 -6.57
N GLY A 33 -24.87 -3.26 -7.53
CA GLY A 33 -24.87 -2.45 -8.74
C GLY A 33 -24.27 -1.06 -8.58
N HIS A 34 -23.57 -0.78 -7.47
CA HIS A 34 -22.84 0.48 -7.32
C HIS A 34 -21.47 0.42 -8.03
N THR A 35 -21.07 1.54 -8.63
CA THR A 35 -19.67 1.75 -9.02
C THR A 35 -18.85 1.96 -7.75
N VAL A 36 -17.81 1.15 -7.56
CA VAL A 36 -16.95 1.17 -6.37
C VAL A 36 -15.54 1.57 -6.80
N PHE A 37 -15.02 2.61 -6.16
CA PHE A 37 -13.62 3.01 -6.27
C PHE A 37 -12.89 2.63 -4.99
N GLU A 38 -12.02 1.64 -5.08
CA GLU A 38 -11.23 1.12 -3.95
C GLU A 38 -9.73 1.29 -4.26
N PRO A 39 -9.18 2.51 -4.11
CA PRO A 39 -7.79 2.77 -4.40
C PRO A 39 -6.87 2.23 -3.29
N ILE A 40 -5.60 2.08 -3.65
CA ILE A 40 -4.51 1.81 -2.71
C ILE A 40 -3.31 2.70 -3.03
N GLY A 41 -2.30 2.71 -2.18
CA GLY A 41 -1.06 3.41 -2.45
C GLY A 41 0.02 3.05 -1.46
N PHE A 42 1.10 3.82 -1.46
CA PHE A 42 2.20 3.70 -0.53
C PHE A 42 2.55 5.07 0.06
N ASP A 43 2.41 5.20 1.38
CA ASP A 43 2.83 6.39 2.10
C ASP A 43 4.32 6.27 2.38
N ALA A 44 5.10 6.51 1.33
CA ALA A 44 6.49 6.12 1.24
C ALA A 44 7.47 7.22 1.65
N PHE A 45 7.04 8.47 1.78
CA PHE A 45 7.91 9.58 2.15
C PHE A 45 8.09 9.73 3.67
N GLY A 46 9.18 10.38 4.08
CA GLY A 46 9.36 10.86 5.44
C GLY A 46 9.79 9.82 6.46
N ILE A 47 9.58 10.16 7.74
CA ILE A 47 10.27 9.58 8.89
C ILE A 47 10.10 8.05 9.01
N HIS A 48 8.96 7.49 8.59
CA HIS A 48 8.72 6.06 8.71
C HIS A 48 9.63 5.26 7.78
N SER A 49 9.66 5.60 6.49
CA SER A 49 10.50 4.93 5.50
C SER A 49 11.98 5.23 5.72
N GLU A 50 12.32 6.48 6.07
CA GLU A 50 13.70 6.89 6.34
C GLU A 50 14.29 6.17 7.55
N ASN A 51 13.55 6.08 8.66
CA ASN A 51 14.03 5.35 9.85
C ASN A 51 14.22 3.86 9.57
N PHE A 52 13.35 3.25 8.75
CA PHE A 52 13.54 1.86 8.36
C PHE A 52 14.81 1.69 7.51
N ALA A 53 15.03 2.60 6.56
CA ALA A 53 16.23 2.64 5.73
C ALA A 53 17.51 2.78 6.55
N LEU A 54 17.52 3.69 7.52
CA LEU A 54 18.63 3.85 8.47
C LEU A 54 18.87 2.58 9.29
N LYS A 55 17.81 1.93 9.77
CA LYS A 55 17.90 0.71 10.58
C LYS A 55 18.53 -0.45 9.81
N VAL A 56 18.24 -0.59 8.53
CA VAL A 56 18.79 -1.68 7.69
C VAL A 56 20.10 -1.31 6.98
N GLY A 57 20.51 -0.04 7.06
CA GLY A 57 21.75 0.45 6.46
C GLY A 57 21.70 0.57 4.92
N THR A 58 20.53 0.86 4.35
CA THR A 58 20.33 0.99 2.90
C THR A 58 19.82 2.38 2.55
N HIS A 59 20.24 2.93 1.41
CA HIS A 59 19.77 4.24 0.97
C HIS A 59 18.25 4.19 0.69
N PRO A 60 17.43 5.18 1.12
CA PRO A 60 15.98 5.15 0.94
C PRO A 60 15.54 4.97 -0.52
N MET A 61 16.26 5.56 -1.48
CA MET A 61 15.94 5.42 -2.90
C MET A 61 16.12 3.99 -3.45
N GLU A 62 16.89 3.15 -2.77
CA GLU A 62 17.05 1.73 -3.14
C GLU A 62 16.05 0.86 -2.38
N LEU A 63 15.88 1.13 -1.07
CA LEU A 63 15.04 0.33 -0.20
C LEU A 63 13.55 0.48 -0.49
N ILE A 64 13.07 1.73 -0.61
CA ILE A 64 11.63 2.02 -0.75
C ILE A 64 11.03 1.29 -1.95
N PRO A 65 11.62 1.33 -3.17
CA PRO A 65 11.08 0.58 -4.31
C PRO A 65 11.00 -0.94 -4.06
N SER A 66 12.00 -1.52 -3.40
CA SER A 66 12.00 -2.95 -3.07
C SER A 66 10.90 -3.33 -2.08
N ASN A 67 10.68 -2.50 -1.06
CA ASN A 67 9.59 -2.67 -0.10
C ASN A 67 8.23 -2.50 -0.76
N VAL A 68 8.05 -1.46 -1.58
CA VAL A 68 6.80 -1.23 -2.33
C VAL A 68 6.49 -2.43 -3.22
N ALA A 69 7.48 -3.02 -3.90
CA ALA A 69 7.30 -4.23 -4.69
C ALA A 69 6.88 -5.43 -3.82
N ASN A 70 7.49 -5.58 -2.64
CA ASN A 70 7.16 -6.65 -1.69
C ASN A 70 5.73 -6.52 -1.14
N PHE A 71 5.35 -5.32 -0.71
CA PHE A 71 4.02 -4.98 -0.22
C PHE A 71 2.98 -5.18 -1.32
N THR A 72 3.26 -4.73 -2.55
CA THR A 72 2.39 -4.95 -3.71
C THR A 72 2.14 -6.44 -3.94
N ARG A 73 3.20 -7.27 -3.90
CA ARG A 73 3.06 -8.73 -4.04
C ARG A 73 2.18 -9.31 -2.93
N GLN A 74 2.37 -8.90 -1.69
CA GLN A 74 1.59 -9.38 -0.55
C GLN A 74 0.13 -8.93 -0.62
N LEU A 75 -0.14 -7.66 -0.92
CA LEU A 75 -1.49 -7.10 -1.11
C LEU A 75 -2.21 -7.81 -2.25
N LYS A 76 -1.57 -8.05 -3.40
CA LYS A 76 -2.19 -8.81 -4.50
C LYS A 76 -2.56 -10.24 -4.08
N ARG A 77 -1.77 -10.88 -3.21
CA ARG A 77 -2.08 -12.22 -2.68
C ARG A 77 -3.26 -12.27 -1.73
N THR A 78 -3.69 -11.14 -1.15
CA THR A 78 -4.92 -11.12 -0.32
C THR A 78 -6.19 -11.25 -1.17
N GLY A 79 -6.10 -10.95 -2.47
CA GLY A 79 -7.22 -10.97 -3.39
C GLY A 79 -8.16 -9.78 -3.27
N ALA A 80 -7.80 -8.73 -2.50
CA ALA A 80 -8.60 -7.52 -2.37
C ALA A 80 -8.81 -6.80 -3.72
N MET A 81 -9.96 -6.14 -3.88
CA MET A 81 -10.40 -5.51 -5.13
C MET A 81 -9.78 -4.14 -5.42
N TYR A 82 -8.52 -3.95 -5.02
CA TYR A 82 -7.83 -2.68 -5.23
C TYR A 82 -7.78 -2.32 -6.71
N ASP A 83 -8.07 -1.05 -6.98
CA ASP A 83 -7.81 -0.42 -8.26
C ASP A 83 -6.33 -0.06 -8.36
N TRP A 84 -5.56 -0.98 -8.95
CA TRP A 84 -4.12 -0.83 -9.12
C TRP A 84 -3.73 0.22 -10.17
N ASP A 85 -4.63 0.54 -11.10
CA ASP A 85 -4.37 1.55 -12.14
C ASP A 85 -4.34 2.97 -11.53
N HIS A 86 -4.98 3.14 -10.38
CA HIS A 86 -4.98 4.37 -9.59
C HIS A 86 -4.09 4.27 -8.33
N ALA A 87 -3.16 3.32 -8.29
CA ALA A 87 -2.22 3.21 -7.18
C ALA A 87 -1.22 4.38 -7.18
N VAL A 88 -1.00 4.98 -6.01
CA VAL A 88 -0.06 6.10 -5.85
C VAL A 88 1.13 5.74 -4.96
N ASN A 89 2.25 6.42 -5.17
CA ASN A 89 3.42 6.34 -4.30
C ASN A 89 3.89 7.76 -4.00
N THR A 90 3.95 8.14 -2.71
CA THR A 90 4.27 9.52 -2.32
C THR A 90 5.72 9.93 -2.62
N THR A 91 6.61 8.98 -2.99
CA THR A 91 7.98 9.26 -3.44
C THR A 91 8.13 9.40 -4.96
N ASP A 92 7.08 9.15 -5.75
CA ASP A 92 7.13 9.37 -7.19
C ASP A 92 7.19 10.89 -7.49
N PRO A 93 8.15 11.37 -8.30
CA PRO A 93 8.18 12.76 -8.74
C PRO A 93 6.88 13.25 -9.39
N ALA A 94 6.10 12.39 -10.04
CA ALA A 94 4.81 12.79 -10.60
C ALA A 94 3.73 13.01 -9.52
N TYR A 95 3.94 12.50 -8.30
CA TYR A 95 3.01 12.68 -7.18
C TYR A 95 3.26 13.98 -6.41
N TYR A 96 4.53 14.35 -6.14
CA TYR A 96 4.85 15.49 -5.28
C TYR A 96 5.20 16.80 -6.02
N LYS A 97 5.28 16.79 -7.35
CA LYS A 97 5.47 18.00 -8.17
C LYS A 97 4.17 18.79 -8.29
#